data_AF-A0A7X7FJ34-F1
#
_entry.id   AF-A0A7X7FJ34-F1
#
_cell.length_a   1.000
_cell.length_b   1.000
_cell.length_c   1.000
_cell.angle_alpha   90.00
_cell.angle_beta   90.00
_cell.angle_gamma   90.00
#
_symmetry.space_group_name_H-M   'P 1'
#
loop_
_entity.id
_entity.type
_entity.pdbx_description
1 polymer ?
#
loop_
_entity_poly.entity_id
_entity_poly.type
_entity_poly.pdbx_seq_one_letter_code
_entity_poly.pdbx_strand_id
1 'polypeptide(L)'
;MVDEATVDCYNEAEQITGIFTMLEENLDLPFTTTVLGLEVMVDRVELTDSGTMVAVCRRHGRRQRIPLLDLPLPNPRPAGADWIDAYRRWAVGK
;
A
#
# COMPACT_ATOMS: atom_id res chain seq x y z
N MET A 1 6.37 7.76 11.56
CA MET A 1 5.85 6.86 10.50
C MET A 1 6.97 6.22 9.68
N VAL A 2 7.55 6.84 8.64
CA VAL A 2 8.68 6.19 7.91
C VAL A 2 9.85 5.96 8.87
N ASP A 3 10.24 6.97 9.64
CA ASP A 3 11.33 6.86 10.63
C ASP A 3 11.10 5.78 11.70
N GLU A 4 9.84 5.45 12.02
CA GLU A 4 9.52 4.36 12.96
C GLU A 4 9.68 2.99 12.30
N ALA A 5 9.31 2.87 11.02
CA ALA A 5 9.45 1.64 10.25
C ALA A 5 10.89 1.36 9.80
N THR A 6 11.75 2.39 9.74
CA THR A 6 13.11 2.29 9.20
C THR A 6 14.21 2.46 10.25
N VAL A 7 13.86 2.57 11.54
CA VAL A 7 14.81 2.89 12.63
C VAL A 7 15.99 1.92 12.72
N ASP A 8 15.75 0.64 12.41
CA ASP A 8 16.76 -0.44 12.46
C ASP A 8 17.12 -1.00 11.06
N CYS A 9 16.85 -0.25 9.99
CA CYS A 9 17.11 -0.71 8.63
C CYS A 9 18.49 -0.26 8.12
N TYR A 10 19.31 -1.22 7.72
CA TYR A 10 20.65 -1.05 7.16
C TYR A 10 20.66 -0.94 5.63
N ASN A 11 19.59 -1.36 4.95
CA ASN A 11 19.47 -1.30 3.50
C ASN A 11 18.02 -1.06 3.04
N GLU A 12 17.84 -0.77 1.75
CA GLU A 12 16.53 -0.48 1.16
C GLU A 12 15.54 -1.65 1.27
N ALA A 13 16.01 -2.89 1.22
CA ALA A 13 15.17 -4.08 1.32
C ALA A 13 14.57 -4.24 2.72
N GLU A 14 15.34 -3.88 3.75
CA GLU A 14 14.85 -3.83 5.14
C GLU A 14 13.87 -2.68 5.32
N GLN A 15 14.16 -1.49 4.78
CA GLN A 15 13.26 -0.34 4.86
C GLN A 15 11.89 -0.64 4.23
N ILE A 16 11.87 -1.20 3.02
CA ILE A 16 10.60 -1.52 2.34
C ILE A 16 9.82 -2.60 3.08
N THR A 17 10.52 -3.59 3.65
CA THR A 17 9.89 -4.66 4.44
C THR A 17 9.29 -4.09 5.72
N GLY A 18 10.01 -3.21 6.44
CA GLY A 18 9.50 -2.54 7.64
C GLY A 18 8.27 -1.69 7.36
N ILE A 19 8.28 -0.89 6.27
CA ILE A 19 7.11 -0.12 5.84
C ILE A 19 5.94 -1.05 5.49
N PHE A 20 6.21 -2.20 4.86
CA PHE A 20 5.16 -3.14 4.46
C PHE A 20 4.48 -3.77 5.68
N THR A 21 5.26 -4.23 6.67
CA THR A 21 4.73 -4.76 7.93
C THR A 21 3.82 -3.75 8.62
N MET A 22 4.28 -2.50 8.77
CA MET A 22 3.47 -1.46 9.41
C MET A 22 2.20 -1.14 8.64
N LEU A 23 2.25 -1.17 7.30
CA LEU A 23 1.07 -1.00 6.46
C LEU A 23 0.09 -2.17 6.64
N GLU A 24 0.57 -3.41 6.59
CA GLU A 24 -0.26 -4.62 6.71
C GLU A 24 -0.98 -4.69 8.06
N GLU A 25 -0.32 -4.29 9.14
CA GLU A 25 -0.89 -4.31 10.49
C GLU A 25 -1.93 -3.21 10.75
N ASN A 26 -1.81 -2.06 10.09
CA ASN A 26 -2.59 -0.87 10.43
C ASN A 26 -3.65 -0.49 9.38
N LEU A 27 -3.47 -0.89 8.12
CA LEU A 27 -4.40 -0.53 7.04
C LEU A 27 -5.71 -1.31 7.17
N ASP A 28 -6.80 -0.58 7.37
CA ASP A 28 -8.12 -1.19 7.48
C ASP A 28 -8.58 -1.71 6.12
N LEU A 29 -8.92 -3.00 6.07
CA LEU A 29 -9.26 -3.75 4.87
C LEU A 29 -10.47 -4.67 5.15
N PRO A 30 -11.35 -4.89 4.16
CA PRO A 30 -11.31 -4.32 2.81
C PRO A 30 -11.86 -2.89 2.75
N PHE A 31 -11.43 -2.10 1.77
CA PHE A 31 -12.06 -0.82 1.43
C PHE A 31 -12.32 -0.70 -0.07
N THR A 32 -13.22 0.20 -0.44
CA THR A 32 -13.60 0.44 -1.84
C THR A 32 -12.98 1.74 -2.35
N THR A 33 -12.48 1.73 -3.59
CA THR A 33 -11.97 2.93 -4.26
C THR A 33 -12.31 2.92 -5.75
N THR A 34 -12.08 4.04 -6.43
CA THR A 34 -12.37 4.20 -7.87
C THR A 34 -11.09 4.30 -8.67
N VAL A 35 -10.81 3.32 -9.52
CA VAL A 35 -9.64 3.26 -10.40
C VAL A 35 -10.09 3.49 -11.83
N LEU A 36 -9.60 4.55 -12.49
CA LEU A 36 -9.99 4.92 -13.86
C LEU A 36 -11.52 4.98 -14.06
N GLY A 37 -12.25 5.48 -13.05
CA GLY A 37 -13.72 5.57 -13.07
C GLY A 37 -14.46 4.28 -12.75
N LEU A 38 -13.75 3.19 -12.43
CA LEU A 38 -14.33 1.91 -12.07
C LEU A 38 -14.17 1.64 -10.58
N GLU A 39 -15.28 1.35 -9.91
CA GLU A 39 -15.27 0.92 -8.51
C GLU A 39 -14.61 -0.46 -8.36
N VAL A 40 -13.67 -0.57 -7.42
CA VAL A 40 -12.94 -1.79 -7.09
C VAL A 40 -12.82 -1.93 -5.57
N MET A 41 -12.82 -3.15 -5.08
CA MET A 41 -12.56 -3.47 -3.67
C MET A 41 -11.10 -3.84 -3.48
N VAL A 42 -10.39 -3.18 -2.57
CA VAL A 42 -9.03 -3.53 -2.15
C VAL A 42 -9.14 -4.54 -1.01
N ASP A 43 -8.64 -5.76 -1.20
CA ASP A 43 -8.74 -6.82 -0.19
C ASP A 43 -7.51 -6.94 0.70
N ARG A 44 -6.34 -6.68 0.10
CA ARG A 44 -5.03 -6.77 0.76
C ARG A 44 -3.98 -6.03 -0.03
N VAL A 45 -2.82 -5.87 0.60
CA VAL A 45 -1.59 -5.42 -0.03
C VAL A 45 -0.60 -6.58 -0.05
N GLU A 46 0.18 -6.68 -1.11
CA GLU A 46 1.27 -7.66 -1.25
C GLU A 46 2.57 -6.90 -1.56
N LEU A 47 3.69 -7.33 -0.97
CA LEU A 47 5.03 -6.93 -1.39
C LEU A 47 5.54 -7.93 -2.43
N THR A 48 5.91 -7.46 -3.62
CA THR A 48 6.48 -8.30 -4.67
C THR A 48 7.97 -8.58 -4.44
N ASP A 49 8.50 -9.60 -5.10
CA ASP A 49 9.94 -9.90 -5.12
C ASP A 49 10.79 -8.74 -5.68
N SER A 50 10.18 -7.82 -6.44
CA SER A 50 10.82 -6.60 -6.94
C SER A 50 10.79 -5.43 -5.96
N GLY A 51 10.32 -5.63 -4.72
CA GLY A 51 10.22 -4.57 -3.70
C GLY A 51 9.11 -3.56 -3.98
N THR A 52 8.08 -3.94 -4.72
CA THR A 52 6.94 -3.07 -5.04
C THR A 52 5.73 -3.50 -4.23
N MET A 53 5.08 -2.54 -3.55
CA MET A 53 3.81 -2.82 -2.88
C MET A 53 2.65 -2.66 -3.87
N VAL A 54 1.81 -3.68 -3.95
CA VAL A 54 0.65 -3.72 -4.84
C VAL A 54 -0.62 -3.99 -4.03
N ALA A 55 -1.68 -3.26 -4.31
CA ALA A 55 -3.02 -3.59 -3.85
C ALA A 55 -3.60 -4.72 -4.70
N VAL A 56 -4.13 -5.76 -4.05
CA VAL A 56 -4.93 -6.79 -4.69
C VAL A 56 -6.38 -6.33 -4.68
N CYS A 57 -6.86 -5.95 -5.85
CA CYS A 57 -8.22 -5.46 -6.03
C CYS A 57 -9.12 -6.51 -6.67
N ARG A 58 -10.36 -6.61 -6.19
CA ARG A 58 -11.44 -7.41 -6.79
C ARG A 58 -12.49 -6.54 -7.46
N ARG A 59 -12.95 -6.99 -8.62
CA ARG A 59 -14.13 -6.47 -9.31
C ARG A 59 -14.75 -7.56 -10.16
N HIS A 60 -16.06 -7.80 -10.02
CA HIS A 60 -16.81 -8.81 -10.80
C HIS A 60 -16.14 -10.20 -10.83
N GLY A 61 -15.65 -10.66 -9.68
CA GLY A 61 -14.97 -11.96 -9.55
C GLY A 61 -13.55 -12.04 -10.13
N ARG A 62 -13.05 -10.96 -10.74
CA ARG A 62 -11.66 -10.88 -11.23
C ARG A 62 -10.78 -10.18 -10.20
N ARG A 63 -9.54 -10.68 -10.07
CA ARG A 63 -8.48 -10.06 -9.26
C ARG A 63 -7.50 -9.33 -10.16
N GLN A 64 -7.10 -8.14 -9.76
CA GLN A 64 -6.06 -7.35 -10.40
C GLN A 64 -5.09 -6.81 -9.35
N ARG A 65 -3.83 -6.62 -9.73
CA ARG A 65 -2.83 -5.96 -8.90
C ARG A 65 -2.62 -4.55 -9.40
N ILE A 66 -2.70 -3.57 -8.50
CA ILE A 66 -2.48 -2.16 -8.79
C ILE A 66 -1.34 -1.68 -7.89
N PRO A 67 -0.26 -1.08 -8.44
CA PRO A 67 0.79 -0.49 -7.60
C PRO A 67 0.21 0.52 -6.62
N LEU A 68 0.66 0.51 -5.36
CA LEU A 68 0.16 1.48 -4.37
C LEU A 68 0.49 2.94 -4.75
N LEU A 69 1.53 3.14 -5.56
CA LEU A 69 1.85 4.44 -6.14
C LEU A 69 0.72 4.97 -7.04
N ASP A 70 -0.01 4.06 -7.69
CA ASP A 70 -1.09 4.38 -8.63
C ASP A 70 -2.49 4.20 -8.02
N LEU A 71 -2.60 3.77 -6.75
CA LEU A 71 -3.88 3.45 -6.12
C LEU A 71 -4.59 4.71 -5.60
N PRO A 72 -5.67 5.20 -6.22
CA PRO A 72 -6.47 6.28 -5.65
C PRO A 72 -7.05 5.86 -4.29
N LEU A 73 -7.07 6.79 -3.32
CA LEU A 73 -7.68 6.56 -2.01
C LEU A 73 -9.10 7.17 -1.98
N PRO A 74 -10.08 6.50 -1.36
CA PRO A 74 -11.43 7.04 -1.22
C PRO A 74 -11.46 8.20 -0.24
N ASN A 75 -12.59 8.93 -0.22
CA ASN A 75 -12.92 9.90 0.80
C ASN A 75 -14.28 9.53 1.44
N PRO A 76 -14.34 9.25 2.75
CA PRO A 76 -13.23 9.25 3.71
C PRO A 76 -12.19 8.15 3.45
N ARG A 77 -10.95 8.39 3.90
CA ARG A 77 -9.86 7.41 3.81
C ARG A 77 -10.07 6.27 4.83
N PRO A 78 -9.64 5.03 4.51
CA PRO A 78 -9.62 3.96 5.50
C PRO A 78 -8.61 4.28 6.61
N ALA A 79 -8.82 3.72 7.81
CA ALA A 79 -7.84 3.84 8.88
C ALA A 79 -6.50 3.21 8.43
N GLY A 80 -5.37 3.78 8.88
CA GLY A 80 -4.04 3.32 8.48
C GLY A 80 -3.60 3.69 7.06
N ALA A 81 -4.42 4.40 6.27
CA ALA A 81 -4.04 4.87 4.93
C ALA A 81 -2.78 5.75 4.90
N ASP A 82 -2.40 6.35 6.02
CA ASP A 82 -1.17 7.15 6.13
C ASP A 82 0.09 6.32 5.88
N TRP A 83 0.06 4.99 6.07
CA TRP A 83 1.16 4.09 5.69
C TRP A 83 1.31 3.95 4.17
N ILE A 84 0.22 4.11 3.40
CA ILE A 84 0.30 4.18 1.93
C ILE A 84 1.03 5.47 1.51
N ASP A 85 0.76 6.58 2.20
CA ASP A 85 1.45 7.85 1.95
C ASP A 85 2.92 7.78 2.39
N ALA A 86 3.22 7.08 3.49
CA ALA A 86 4.59 6.82 3.93
C ALA A 86 5.38 6.05 2.86
N TYR A 87 4.81 4.97 2.31
CA TYR A 87 5.40 4.22 1.21
C TYR A 87 5.63 5.10 -0.04
N ARG A 88 4.64 5.92 -0.42
CA ARG A 88 4.77 6.85 -1.55
C ARG A 88 5.90 7.84 -1.38
N ARG A 89 6.06 8.41 -0.18
CA ARG A 89 7.16 9.34 0.13
C ARG A 89 8.51 8.66 0.07
N TRP A 90 8.62 7.46 0.65
CA TRP A 90 9.85 6.65 0.59
C TRP A 90 10.23 6.35 -0.87
N ALA A 91 9.27 5.96 -1.71
CA ALA A 91 9.52 5.64 -3.12
C ALA A 91 9.97 6.84 -3.96
N VAL A 92 9.55 8.07 -3.62
CA VAL A 92 9.96 9.31 -4.32
C VAL A 92 11.31 9.82 -3.82
N GLY A 93 11.63 9.61 -2.53
CA GLY A 93 12.90 10.02 -1.91
C GLY A 93 14.08 9.08 -2.16
N LYS A 94 13.85 8.04 -2.97
CA LYS A 94 14.86 7.08 -3.41
C LYS A 94 15.76 7.66 -4.51
#